data_AF-A0A316XC46-F1
#
_entry.id   AF-A0A316XC46-F1
#
_cell.length_a   1.000
_cell.length_b   1.000
_cell.length_c   1.000
_cell.angle_alpha   90.00
_cell.angle_beta   90.00
_cell.angle_gamma   90.00
#
_symmetry.space_group_name_H-M   'P 1'
#
loop_
_entity.id
_entity.type
_entity.pdbx_description
1 polymer ?
#
loop_
_entity_poly.entity_id
_entity_poly.type
_entity_poly.pdbx_seq_one_letter_code
_entity_poly.pdbx_strand_id
1 'polypeptide(L)'
;MEHKKIINEFNKQINKTKKEGVDEKEITQYYDLIKESIQDDIKDGFKGTIARNLTLGIGVHAGEYPKHLILNDQKEGWKYITRYLLWQEHILEKLFNEKEVTPRSIGCIIGMSVLWNMGDLAKLSRAYFELLFEDDKEKYKHKETYHLFMALLYDLYETKEINKDLYAALPEDNIYKRFLAHWDTTDQKLLGDLLFEICDFHIYSSLDLKDKFSEILSLNYIPSEIRLIEKIRKGKELVNVQVDHPLLKTQLADIPDHKYEWDLSKDEIYQFLIRRE
;
A
#
# COMPACT_ATOMS: atom_id res chain seq x y z
N MET A 1 13.36 15.14 -10.44
CA MET A 1 12.43 16.28 -10.64
C MET A 1 12.63 17.22 -9.46
N GLU A 2 12.66 18.54 -9.67
CA GLU A 2 12.87 19.49 -8.56
C GLU A 2 11.76 19.37 -7.51
N HIS A 3 12.15 19.30 -6.22
CA HIS A 3 11.27 19.17 -5.06
C HIS A 3 10.01 20.05 -5.16
N LYS A 4 10.19 21.35 -5.49
CA LYS A 4 9.08 22.31 -5.63
C LYS A 4 8.02 21.87 -6.64
N LYS A 5 8.41 21.25 -7.75
CA LYS A 5 7.47 20.77 -8.78
C LYS A 5 6.71 19.54 -8.29
N ILE A 6 7.38 18.61 -7.61
CA ILE A 6 6.77 17.43 -6.98
C ILE A 6 5.68 17.87 -5.97
N ILE A 7 6.04 18.76 -5.05
CA ILE A 7 5.14 19.25 -4.01
C ILE A 7 3.95 20.02 -4.58
N ASN A 8 4.15 20.84 -5.62
CA ASN A 8 3.06 21.56 -6.26
C ASN A 8 2.03 20.61 -6.88
N GLU A 9 2.47 19.57 -7.59
CA GLU A 9 1.56 18.59 -8.19
C GLU A 9 0.87 17.76 -7.10
N PHE A 10 1.59 17.33 -6.07
CA PHE A 10 1.01 16.68 -4.90
C PHE A 10 -0.12 17.49 -4.26
N ASN A 11 0.15 18.76 -3.94
CA ASN A 11 -0.85 19.65 -3.33
C ASN A 11 -2.07 19.83 -4.24
N LYS A 12 -1.88 19.86 -5.56
CA LYS A 12 -2.97 19.93 -6.53
C LYS A 12 -3.82 18.65 -6.48
N GLN A 13 -3.20 17.47 -6.46
CA GLN A 13 -3.90 16.19 -6.36
C GLN A 13 -4.65 16.06 -5.03
N ILE A 14 -4.01 16.36 -3.89
CA ILE A 14 -4.67 16.33 -2.58
C ILE A 14 -5.88 17.28 -2.53
N ASN A 15 -5.75 18.49 -3.06
CA ASN A 15 -6.87 19.43 -3.12
C ASN A 15 -7.99 18.97 -4.07
N LYS A 16 -7.65 18.25 -5.14
CA LYS A 16 -8.61 17.65 -6.06
C LYS A 16 -9.40 16.54 -5.36
N THR A 17 -8.71 15.55 -4.79
CA THR A 17 -9.33 14.45 -4.02
C THR A 17 -10.22 14.97 -2.90
N LYS A 18 -9.77 16.00 -2.17
CA LYS A 18 -10.56 16.63 -1.11
C LYS A 18 -11.88 17.25 -1.59
N LYS A 19 -11.95 17.73 -2.85
CA LYS A 19 -13.13 18.40 -3.42
C LYS A 19 -14.06 17.48 -4.19
N GLU A 20 -13.51 16.61 -5.04
CA GLU A 20 -14.28 15.92 -6.07
C GLU A 20 -14.96 14.65 -5.54
N GLY A 21 -14.39 13.99 -4.53
CA GLY A 21 -14.98 12.77 -3.95
C GLY A 21 -15.25 11.68 -4.99
N VAL A 22 -16.09 10.72 -4.62
CA VAL A 22 -16.65 9.72 -5.54
C VAL A 22 -18.16 9.68 -5.26
N ASP A 23 -18.97 9.69 -6.32
CA ASP A 23 -20.43 9.65 -6.19
C ASP A 23 -20.88 8.26 -5.70
N GLU A 24 -21.92 8.21 -4.87
CA GLU A 24 -22.48 6.95 -4.36
C GLU A 24 -23.02 6.06 -5.49
N LYS A 25 -23.48 6.67 -6.58
CA LYS A 25 -23.86 5.96 -7.81
C LYS A 25 -22.68 5.25 -8.45
N GLU A 26 -21.51 5.87 -8.46
CA GLU A 26 -20.29 5.28 -9.01
C GLU A 26 -19.86 4.07 -8.17
N ILE A 27 -19.92 4.19 -6.83
CA ILE A 27 -19.68 3.07 -5.91
C ILE A 27 -20.63 1.89 -6.20
N THR A 28 -21.91 2.17 -6.38
CA THR A 28 -22.93 1.15 -6.68
C THR A 28 -22.67 0.47 -8.03
N GLN A 29 -22.28 1.25 -9.05
CA GLN A 29 -21.90 0.71 -10.36
C GLN A 29 -20.74 -0.29 -10.26
N TYR A 30 -19.71 0.01 -9.46
CA TYR A 30 -18.62 -0.94 -9.23
C TYR A 30 -19.10 -2.23 -8.54
N TYR A 31 -20.04 -2.14 -7.60
CA TYR A 31 -20.62 -3.32 -6.95
C TYR A 31 -21.38 -4.21 -7.94
N ASP A 32 -22.19 -3.61 -8.81
CA ASP A 32 -22.92 -4.35 -9.82
C ASP A 32 -21.96 -4.98 -10.85
N LEU A 33 -20.94 -4.25 -11.27
CA LEU A 33 -19.88 -4.76 -12.16
C LEU A 33 -19.14 -5.95 -11.54
N ILE A 34 -18.81 -5.92 -10.25
CA ILE A 34 -18.16 -7.05 -9.58
C ILE A 34 -19.07 -8.29 -9.60
N LYS A 35 -20.36 -8.12 -9.30
CA LYS A 35 -21.32 -9.24 -9.31
C LYS A 35 -21.50 -9.83 -10.71
N GLU A 36 -21.64 -8.96 -11.72
CA GLU A 36 -21.73 -9.36 -13.12
C GLU A 36 -20.49 -10.13 -13.55
N SER A 37 -19.29 -9.62 -13.27
CA SER A 37 -18.02 -10.27 -13.60
C SER A 37 -17.86 -11.64 -12.91
N ILE A 38 -18.32 -11.79 -11.66
CA ILE A 38 -18.37 -13.09 -10.98
C ILE A 38 -19.31 -14.06 -11.71
N GLN A 39 -20.48 -13.60 -12.16
CA GLN A 39 -21.44 -14.45 -12.85
C GLN A 39 -20.93 -14.90 -14.23
N ASP A 40 -20.27 -13.99 -14.95
CA ASP A 40 -19.67 -14.27 -16.24
C ASP A 40 -18.51 -15.27 -16.11
N ASP A 41 -17.59 -15.07 -15.16
CA ASP A 41 -16.51 -16.03 -14.89
C ASP A 41 -17.05 -17.44 -14.57
N ILE A 42 -18.15 -17.54 -13.82
CA ILE A 42 -18.78 -18.85 -13.53
C ILE A 42 -19.33 -19.49 -14.81
N LYS A 43 -20.04 -18.71 -15.64
CA LYS A 43 -20.63 -19.17 -16.89
C LYS A 43 -19.58 -19.63 -17.89
N ASP A 44 -18.44 -18.94 -17.92
CA ASP A 44 -17.33 -19.21 -18.82
C ASP A 44 -16.38 -20.31 -18.31
N GLY A 45 -16.66 -20.89 -17.14
CA GLY A 45 -15.91 -22.02 -16.58
C GLY A 45 -14.71 -21.63 -15.71
N PHE A 46 -14.52 -20.33 -15.43
CA PHE A 46 -13.48 -19.78 -14.56
C PHE A 46 -13.87 -19.75 -13.07
N LYS A 47 -14.73 -20.68 -12.63
CA LYS A 47 -15.21 -20.76 -11.24
C LYS A 47 -14.06 -20.77 -10.21
N GLY A 48 -12.93 -21.40 -10.55
CA GLY A 48 -11.77 -21.50 -9.65
C GLY A 48 -11.06 -20.16 -9.38
N THR A 49 -11.29 -19.13 -10.20
CA THR A 49 -10.58 -17.84 -10.13
C THR A 49 -11.49 -16.67 -9.76
N ILE A 50 -12.75 -16.91 -9.39
CA ILE A 50 -13.75 -15.84 -9.20
C ILE A 50 -13.37 -14.82 -8.11
N ALA A 51 -12.50 -15.19 -7.16
CA ALA A 51 -12.01 -14.27 -6.14
C ALA A 51 -11.26 -13.06 -6.74
N ARG A 52 -10.65 -13.20 -7.94
CA ARG A 52 -9.97 -12.09 -8.63
C ARG A 52 -10.89 -10.92 -8.91
N ASN A 53 -12.20 -11.14 -9.03
CA ASN A 53 -13.17 -10.08 -9.31
C ASN A 53 -13.25 -9.03 -8.19
N LEU A 54 -12.83 -9.36 -6.96
CA LEU A 54 -12.71 -8.38 -5.88
C LEU A 54 -11.68 -7.28 -6.21
N THR A 55 -10.72 -7.53 -7.11
CA THR A 55 -9.75 -6.53 -7.55
C THR A 55 -10.39 -5.35 -8.28
N LEU A 56 -11.57 -5.53 -8.90
CA LEU A 56 -12.32 -4.44 -9.54
C LEU A 56 -12.78 -3.39 -8.53
N GLY A 57 -12.97 -3.76 -7.26
CA GLY A 57 -13.32 -2.83 -6.19
C GLY A 57 -12.14 -2.04 -5.60
N ILE A 58 -10.90 -2.30 -6.03
CA ILE A 58 -9.71 -1.58 -5.54
C ILE A 58 -9.85 -0.07 -5.78
N GLY A 59 -10.35 0.33 -6.95
CA GLY A 59 -10.57 1.74 -7.30
C GLY A 59 -11.54 2.46 -6.36
N VAL A 60 -12.41 1.73 -5.67
CA VAL A 60 -13.37 2.28 -4.71
C VAL A 60 -12.85 2.21 -3.29
N HIS A 61 -12.25 1.08 -2.88
CA HIS A 61 -11.91 0.81 -1.47
C HIS A 61 -10.48 1.19 -1.09
N ALA A 62 -9.60 1.36 -2.06
CA ALA A 62 -8.24 1.89 -1.90
C ALA A 62 -8.03 3.18 -2.71
N GLY A 63 -8.96 3.55 -3.60
CA GLY A 63 -8.87 4.70 -4.47
C GLY A 63 -9.35 6.03 -3.86
N GLU A 64 -10.02 6.86 -4.65
CA GLU A 64 -10.26 8.26 -4.29
C GLU A 64 -11.29 8.45 -3.18
N TYR A 65 -12.29 7.57 -3.09
CA TYR A 65 -13.37 7.69 -2.10
C TYR A 65 -12.87 7.65 -0.64
N PRO A 66 -12.15 6.61 -0.17
CA PRO A 66 -11.63 6.58 1.20
C PRO A 66 -10.71 7.75 1.50
N LYS A 67 -9.87 8.16 0.53
CA LYS A 67 -8.97 9.29 0.69
C LYS A 67 -9.73 10.60 0.83
N HIS A 68 -10.78 10.80 0.04
CA HIS A 68 -11.67 11.96 0.15
C HIS A 68 -12.27 12.06 1.55
N LEU A 69 -12.79 10.94 2.09
CA LEU A 69 -13.33 10.89 3.44
C LEU A 69 -12.25 11.25 4.48
N ILE A 70 -11.08 10.60 4.42
CA ILE A 70 -9.99 10.83 5.37
C ILE A 70 -9.48 12.28 5.32
N LEU A 71 -9.27 12.85 4.13
CA LEU A 71 -8.82 14.24 3.93
C LEU A 71 -9.83 15.31 4.39
N ASN A 72 -11.09 14.91 4.61
CA ASN A 72 -12.16 15.73 5.17
C ASN A 72 -12.51 15.33 6.61
N ASP A 73 -11.55 14.72 7.33
CA ASP A 73 -11.65 14.32 8.74
C ASP A 73 -12.78 13.30 9.03
N GLN A 74 -13.29 12.63 8.00
CA GLN A 74 -14.26 11.54 8.12
C GLN A 74 -13.51 10.22 8.29
N LYS A 75 -13.28 9.86 9.55
CA LYS A 75 -12.51 8.66 9.95
C LYS A 75 -13.06 7.34 9.40
N GLU A 76 -14.33 7.31 9.02
CA GLU A 76 -14.98 6.18 8.34
C GLU A 76 -14.28 5.79 7.03
N GLY A 77 -13.52 6.69 6.39
CA GLY A 77 -12.70 6.34 5.23
C GLY A 77 -11.71 5.19 5.49
N TRP A 78 -11.21 5.04 6.72
CA TRP A 78 -10.31 3.94 7.11
C TRP A 78 -10.99 2.56 7.11
N LYS A 79 -12.33 2.50 7.23
CA LYS A 79 -13.08 1.24 7.13
C LYS A 79 -12.97 0.64 5.73
N TYR A 80 -12.98 1.47 4.69
CA TYR A 80 -12.82 1.02 3.31
C TYR A 80 -11.41 0.49 3.04
N ILE A 81 -10.38 1.11 3.63
CA ILE A 81 -9.01 0.56 3.59
C ILE A 81 -8.96 -0.81 4.27
N THR A 82 -9.68 -0.98 5.40
CA THR A 82 -9.76 -2.29 6.07
C THR A 82 -10.46 -3.33 5.20
N ARG A 83 -11.60 -2.99 4.58
CA ARG A 83 -12.29 -3.84 3.61
C ARG A 83 -11.37 -4.26 2.48
N TYR A 84 -10.63 -3.30 1.91
CA TYR A 84 -9.66 -3.57 0.86
C TYR A 84 -8.62 -4.62 1.31
N LEU A 85 -8.02 -4.47 2.49
CA LEU A 85 -7.05 -5.45 2.99
C LEU A 85 -7.65 -6.85 3.20
N LEU A 86 -8.87 -6.93 3.73
CA LEU A 86 -9.58 -8.19 3.91
C LEU A 86 -9.91 -8.88 2.58
N TRP A 87 -10.24 -8.12 1.55
CA TRP A 87 -10.43 -8.66 0.21
C TRP A 87 -9.12 -9.14 -0.40
N GLN A 88 -8.03 -8.41 -0.21
CA GLN A 88 -6.70 -8.84 -0.65
C GLN A 88 -6.26 -10.13 0.05
N GLU A 89 -6.54 -10.27 1.35
CA GLU A 89 -6.31 -11.50 2.10
C GLU A 89 -7.01 -12.70 1.45
N HIS A 90 -8.32 -12.56 1.19
CA HIS A 90 -9.10 -13.62 0.53
C HIS A 90 -8.59 -13.96 -0.88
N ILE A 91 -8.21 -12.96 -1.68
CA ILE A 91 -7.61 -13.19 -3.00
C ILE A 91 -6.31 -13.98 -2.86
N LEU A 92 -5.42 -13.57 -1.94
CA LEU A 92 -4.14 -14.25 -1.73
C LEU A 92 -4.33 -15.68 -1.25
N GLU A 93 -5.30 -15.95 -0.37
CA GLU A 93 -5.59 -17.30 0.10
C GLU A 93 -6.06 -18.24 -1.02
N LYS A 94 -6.85 -17.71 -1.95
CA LYS A 94 -7.46 -18.51 -3.03
C LYS A 94 -6.58 -18.63 -4.26
N LEU A 95 -5.87 -17.56 -4.60
CA LEU A 95 -5.23 -17.36 -5.90
C LEU A 95 -3.74 -17.02 -5.79
N PHE A 96 -3.10 -17.46 -4.70
CA PHE A 96 -1.68 -17.18 -4.42
C PHE A 96 -0.75 -17.42 -5.62
N ASN A 97 -0.92 -18.55 -6.32
CA ASN A 97 -0.05 -18.93 -7.44
C ASN A 97 -0.48 -18.31 -8.78
N GLU A 98 -1.71 -17.78 -8.88
CA GLU A 98 -2.26 -17.19 -10.10
C GLU A 98 -1.80 -15.74 -10.31
N LYS A 99 -1.11 -15.16 -9.32
CA LYS A 99 -0.51 -13.82 -9.37
C LYS A 99 -1.51 -12.68 -9.61
N GLU A 100 -2.73 -12.83 -9.11
CA GLU A 100 -3.85 -11.89 -9.30
C GLU A 100 -3.75 -10.61 -8.46
N VAL A 101 -3.06 -10.64 -7.32
CA VAL A 101 -2.76 -9.42 -6.57
C VAL A 101 -1.68 -8.64 -7.30
N THR A 102 -2.04 -7.45 -7.77
CA THR A 102 -1.12 -6.62 -8.56
C THR A 102 0.16 -6.31 -7.78
N PRO A 103 1.34 -6.42 -8.40
CA PRO A 103 2.60 -6.01 -7.77
C PRO A 103 2.51 -4.61 -7.16
N ARG A 104 1.79 -3.70 -7.82
CA ARG A 104 1.50 -2.29 -7.42
C ARG A 104 0.87 -2.10 -6.03
N SER A 105 0.41 -3.18 -5.42
CA SER A 105 -0.30 -3.16 -4.14
C SER A 105 0.45 -3.84 -3.01
N ILE A 106 1.39 -4.74 -3.31
CA ILE A 106 1.86 -5.69 -2.32
C ILE A 106 2.61 -5.02 -1.17
N GLY A 107 3.46 -4.03 -1.47
CA GLY A 107 4.16 -3.25 -0.43
C GLY A 107 3.19 -2.47 0.47
N CYS A 108 2.11 -1.93 -0.09
CA CYS A 108 1.09 -1.23 0.68
C CYS A 108 0.33 -2.19 1.61
N ILE A 109 0.02 -3.40 1.13
CA ILE A 109 -0.64 -4.45 1.92
C ILE A 109 0.28 -4.87 3.08
N ILE A 110 1.56 -5.15 2.81
CA ILE A 110 2.56 -5.49 3.83
C ILE A 110 2.60 -4.40 4.92
N GLY A 111 2.80 -3.14 4.51
CA GLY A 111 2.93 -2.02 5.44
C GLY A 111 1.74 -1.84 6.37
N MET A 112 0.55 -1.74 5.78
CA MET A 112 -0.67 -1.54 6.55
C MET A 112 -0.98 -2.74 7.45
N SER A 113 -0.74 -3.97 6.97
CA SER A 113 -0.98 -5.18 7.75
C SER A 113 -0.08 -5.24 8.99
N VAL A 114 1.19 -4.86 8.87
CA VAL A 114 2.09 -4.78 10.04
C VAL A 114 1.66 -3.66 10.99
N LEU A 115 1.30 -2.49 10.48
CA LEU A 115 0.85 -1.36 11.31
C LEU A 115 -0.37 -1.74 12.15
N TRP A 116 -1.35 -2.40 11.54
CA TRP A 116 -2.61 -2.83 12.17
C TRP A 116 -2.58 -4.22 12.80
N ASN A 117 -1.41 -4.84 12.92
CA ASN A 117 -1.22 -6.17 13.51
C ASN A 117 -2.07 -7.28 12.86
N MET A 118 -2.27 -7.21 11.53
CA MET A 118 -2.87 -8.28 10.72
C MET A 118 -1.78 -9.29 10.33
N GLY A 119 -1.32 -10.08 11.31
CA GLY A 119 -0.14 -10.94 11.18
C GLY A 119 -0.22 -11.96 10.04
N ASP A 120 -1.37 -12.62 9.88
CA ASP A 120 -1.57 -13.62 8.83
C ASP A 120 -1.48 -13.00 7.43
N LEU A 121 -2.20 -11.89 7.18
CA LEU A 121 -2.09 -11.12 5.95
C LEU A 121 -0.66 -10.58 5.71
N ALA A 122 0.01 -10.07 6.73
CA ALA A 122 1.38 -9.56 6.59
C ALA A 122 2.35 -10.68 6.15
N LYS A 123 2.24 -11.87 6.76
CA LYS A 123 3.03 -13.04 6.38
C LYS A 123 2.70 -13.54 4.98
N LEU A 124 1.41 -13.65 4.66
CA LEU A 124 0.93 -14.12 3.37
C LEU A 124 1.37 -13.17 2.23
N SER A 125 1.22 -11.86 2.44
CA SER A 125 1.66 -10.84 1.48
C SER A 125 3.18 -10.79 1.32
N ARG A 126 3.97 -10.98 2.39
CA ARG A 126 5.43 -11.12 2.28
C ARG A 126 5.83 -12.34 1.46
N ALA A 127 5.18 -13.49 1.67
CA ALA A 127 5.45 -14.71 0.91
C ALA A 127 5.08 -14.54 -0.56
N TYR A 128 3.96 -13.87 -0.84
CA TYR A 128 3.54 -13.56 -2.20
C TYR A 128 4.50 -12.58 -2.89
N PHE A 129 5.01 -11.57 -2.17
CA PHE A 129 6.09 -10.72 -2.69
C PHE A 129 7.32 -11.54 -3.09
N GLU A 130 7.72 -12.54 -2.29
CA GLU A 130 8.85 -13.42 -2.64
C GLU A 130 8.62 -14.15 -3.95
N LEU A 131 7.41 -14.71 -4.15
CA LEU A 131 7.02 -15.36 -5.40
C LEU A 131 7.14 -14.41 -6.60
N LEU A 132 6.68 -13.16 -6.47
CA LEU A 132 6.79 -12.16 -7.53
C LEU A 132 8.22 -11.70 -7.77
N PHE A 133 9.01 -11.55 -6.70
CA PHE A 133 10.39 -11.10 -6.76
C PHE A 133 11.29 -12.13 -7.44
N GLU A 134 11.15 -13.41 -7.10
CA GLU A 134 11.93 -14.49 -7.73
C GLU A 134 11.61 -14.67 -9.22
N ASP A 135 10.37 -14.37 -9.61
CA ASP A 135 9.93 -14.38 -11.01
C ASP A 135 10.61 -13.30 -11.88
N ASP A 136 10.76 -12.07 -11.36
CA ASP A 136 11.34 -10.94 -12.09
C ASP A 136 12.12 -9.97 -11.18
N LYS A 137 13.32 -10.38 -10.78
CA LYS A 137 14.19 -9.57 -9.91
C LYS A 137 14.53 -8.21 -10.54
N GLU A 138 14.78 -8.17 -11.85
CA GLU A 138 15.22 -6.96 -12.56
C GLU A 138 14.17 -5.85 -12.51
N LYS A 139 12.88 -6.20 -12.56
CA LYS A 139 11.78 -5.24 -12.38
C LYS A 139 11.83 -4.53 -11.04
N TYR A 140 12.08 -5.26 -9.95
CA TYR A 140 12.16 -4.71 -8.60
C TYR A 140 13.42 -3.87 -8.36
N LYS A 141 14.50 -4.11 -9.11
CA LYS A 141 15.71 -3.27 -9.04
C LYS A 141 15.47 -1.86 -9.56
N HIS A 142 14.59 -1.67 -10.54
CA HIS A 142 14.50 -0.38 -11.25
C HIS A 142 13.15 0.33 -11.17
N LYS A 143 12.04 -0.41 -11.04
CA LYS A 143 10.69 0.14 -11.24
C LYS A 143 9.77 0.01 -10.03
N GLU A 144 10.05 -0.93 -9.13
CA GLU A 144 9.18 -1.30 -8.01
C GLU A 144 9.94 -1.34 -6.66
N THR A 145 10.83 -0.38 -6.46
CA THR A 145 11.70 -0.33 -5.28
C THR A 145 10.94 -0.08 -3.97
N TYR A 146 9.73 0.50 -4.00
CA TYR A 146 8.95 0.67 -2.77
C TYR A 146 8.45 -0.67 -2.24
N HIS A 147 7.93 -1.57 -3.10
CA HIS A 147 7.54 -2.91 -2.67
C HIS A 147 8.70 -3.71 -2.08
N LEU A 148 9.89 -3.65 -2.70
CA LEU A 148 11.11 -4.25 -2.17
C LEU A 148 11.49 -3.66 -0.80
N PHE A 149 11.38 -2.34 -0.64
CA PHE A 149 11.63 -1.68 0.63
C PHE A 149 10.63 -2.08 1.72
N MET A 150 9.35 -2.21 1.39
CA MET A 150 8.33 -2.68 2.34
C MET A 150 8.56 -4.11 2.80
N ALA A 151 9.00 -5.00 1.90
CA ALA A 151 9.42 -6.36 2.28
C ALA A 151 10.65 -6.36 3.20
N LEU A 152 11.63 -5.50 2.94
CA LEU A 152 12.80 -5.30 3.82
C LEU A 152 12.40 -4.78 5.21
N LEU A 153 11.47 -3.82 5.29
CA LEU A 153 10.95 -3.32 6.57
C LEU A 153 10.17 -4.40 7.32
N TYR A 154 9.40 -5.24 6.63
CA TYR A 154 8.75 -6.41 7.24
C TYR A 154 9.78 -7.39 7.81
N ASP A 155 10.79 -7.80 7.02
CA ASP A 155 11.83 -8.73 7.47
C ASP A 155 12.57 -8.14 8.69
N LEU A 156 12.86 -6.84 8.67
CA LEU A 156 13.48 -6.12 9.78
C LEU A 156 12.59 -6.02 11.02
N TYR A 157 11.27 -5.90 10.84
CA TYR A 157 10.30 -5.90 11.93
C TYR A 157 10.23 -7.27 12.62
N GLU A 158 10.11 -8.34 11.83
CA GLU A 158 9.94 -9.72 12.32
C GLU A 158 11.24 -10.30 12.88
N THR A 159 12.33 -10.21 12.12
CA THR A 159 13.60 -10.90 12.42
C THR A 159 14.61 -10.03 13.15
N LYS A 160 14.36 -8.71 13.21
CA LYS A 160 15.30 -7.68 13.69
C LYS A 160 16.55 -7.51 12.84
N GLU A 161 16.66 -8.20 11.71
CA GLU A 161 17.79 -8.13 10.78
C GLU A 161 17.35 -7.65 9.39
N ILE A 162 18.29 -7.03 8.65
CA ILE A 162 18.07 -6.66 7.26
C ILE A 162 18.35 -7.87 6.38
N ASN A 163 17.37 -8.27 5.56
CA ASN A 163 17.56 -9.32 4.56
C ASN A 163 18.60 -8.88 3.51
N LYS A 164 19.75 -9.55 3.49
CA LYS A 164 20.90 -9.16 2.67
C LYS A 164 20.66 -9.34 1.17
N ASP A 165 19.89 -10.35 0.79
CA ASP A 165 19.63 -10.65 -0.62
C ASP A 165 18.71 -9.58 -1.23
N LEU A 166 17.64 -9.24 -0.52
CA LEU A 166 16.75 -8.14 -0.90
C LEU A 166 17.47 -6.78 -0.86
N TYR A 167 18.31 -6.55 0.15
CA TYR A 167 19.10 -5.32 0.26
C TYR A 167 20.08 -5.16 -0.90
N ALA A 168 20.74 -6.24 -1.33
CA ALA A 168 21.66 -6.24 -2.46
C ALA A 168 20.96 -5.91 -3.79
N ALA A 169 19.65 -6.20 -3.90
CA ALA A 169 18.86 -5.86 -5.08
C ALA A 169 18.53 -4.36 -5.20
N LEU A 170 18.59 -3.58 -4.11
CA LEU A 170 18.37 -2.14 -4.22
C LEU A 170 19.52 -1.46 -5.00
N PRO A 171 19.23 -0.51 -5.91
CA PRO A 171 20.27 0.29 -6.57
C PRO A 171 21.10 1.08 -5.56
N GLU A 172 22.39 1.25 -5.83
CA GLU A 172 23.33 1.93 -4.92
C GLU A 172 22.88 3.35 -4.55
N ASP A 173 22.44 4.12 -5.53
CA ASP A 173 22.03 5.51 -5.33
C ASP A 173 20.57 5.65 -4.83
N ASN A 174 19.86 4.55 -4.60
CA ASN A 174 18.47 4.58 -4.17
C ASN A 174 18.35 5.02 -2.71
N ILE A 175 17.38 5.88 -2.42
CA ILE A 175 17.14 6.43 -1.07
C ILE A 175 16.87 5.34 -0.03
N TYR A 176 16.16 4.27 -0.38
CA TYR A 176 15.90 3.18 0.55
C TYR A 176 17.17 2.44 0.96
N LYS A 177 18.12 2.26 0.02
CA LYS A 177 19.40 1.61 0.32
C LYS A 177 20.25 2.48 1.24
N ARG A 178 20.36 3.77 0.92
CA ARG A 178 21.04 4.76 1.76
C ARG A 178 20.45 4.82 3.16
N PHE A 179 19.13 4.82 3.28
CA PHE A 179 18.45 4.80 4.56
C PHE A 179 18.77 3.52 5.36
N LEU A 180 18.68 2.36 4.73
CA LEU A 180 18.97 1.08 5.38
C LEU A 180 20.45 0.94 5.81
N ALA A 181 21.39 1.52 5.04
CA ALA A 181 22.80 1.60 5.43
C ALA A 181 23.04 2.43 6.70
N HIS A 182 22.09 3.32 7.02
CA HIS A 182 22.10 4.14 8.23
C HIS A 182 20.92 3.80 9.15
N TRP A 183 20.37 2.58 9.07
CA TRP A 183 19.15 2.20 9.77
C TRP A 183 19.22 2.42 11.28
N ASP A 184 20.37 2.22 11.92
CA ASP A 184 20.57 2.36 13.36
C ASP A 184 21.20 3.69 13.78
N THR A 185 21.28 4.66 12.86
CA THR A 185 21.89 5.96 13.16
C THR A 185 21.18 6.67 14.31
N THR A 186 21.99 7.28 15.17
CA THR A 186 21.55 8.21 16.22
C THR A 186 21.70 9.68 15.79
N ASP A 187 22.29 9.94 14.63
CA ASP A 187 22.36 11.29 14.06
C ASP A 187 20.96 11.70 13.56
N GLN A 188 20.31 12.57 14.33
CA GLN A 188 18.96 13.05 14.05
C GLN A 188 18.88 13.87 12.76
N LYS A 189 19.94 14.59 12.39
CA LYS A 189 19.95 15.40 11.18
C LYS A 189 20.02 14.48 9.96
N LEU A 190 20.95 13.52 9.96
CA LEU A 190 21.06 12.53 8.90
C LEU A 190 19.77 11.73 8.73
N LEU A 191 19.18 11.27 9.85
CA LEU A 191 17.91 10.55 9.81
C LEU A 191 16.78 11.43 9.25
N GLY A 192 16.70 12.69 9.66
CA GLY A 192 15.71 13.64 9.18
C GLY A 192 15.83 13.89 7.68
N ASP A 193 17.05 14.09 7.18
CA ASP A 193 17.33 14.30 5.76
C ASP A 193 16.92 13.07 4.92
N LEU A 194 17.24 11.85 5.38
CA LEU A 194 16.87 10.61 4.72
C LEU A 194 15.34 10.40 4.69
N LEU A 195 14.65 10.62 5.80
CA LEU A 195 13.20 10.48 5.89
C LEU A 195 12.46 11.53 5.05
N PHE A 196 12.98 12.74 4.97
CA PHE A 196 12.46 13.79 4.09
C PHE A 196 12.54 13.36 2.62
N GLU A 197 13.69 12.82 2.20
CA GLU A 197 13.88 12.35 0.83
C GLU A 197 13.03 11.10 0.51
N ILE A 198 12.79 10.21 1.49
CA ILE A 198 11.82 9.11 1.35
C ILE A 198 10.42 9.69 1.08
N CYS A 199 10.01 10.73 1.79
CA CYS A 199 8.70 11.35 1.58
C CYS A 199 8.57 11.98 0.18
N ASP A 200 9.62 12.65 -0.32
CA ASP A 200 9.69 13.14 -1.69
C ASP A 200 9.60 12.00 -2.71
N PHE A 201 10.31 10.90 -2.46
CA PHE A 201 10.29 9.72 -3.31
C PHE A 201 8.93 9.00 -3.29
N HIS A 202 8.24 8.96 -2.15
CA HIS A 202 6.87 8.44 -2.03
C HIS A 202 5.90 9.25 -2.88
N ILE A 203 5.93 10.59 -2.76
CA ILE A 203 5.08 11.46 -3.58
C ILE A 203 5.41 11.24 -5.05
N TYR A 204 6.70 11.27 -5.40
CA TYR A 204 7.12 11.06 -6.76
C TYR A 204 6.54 9.74 -7.29
N SER A 205 6.74 8.62 -6.58
CA SER A 205 6.17 7.28 -6.82
C SER A 205 4.65 7.31 -7.01
N SER A 206 3.93 8.04 -6.16
CA SER A 206 2.47 8.15 -6.17
C SER A 206 1.88 8.97 -7.34
N LEU A 207 2.66 9.82 -7.99
CA LEU A 207 2.20 10.68 -9.08
C LEU A 207 2.14 9.94 -10.42
N ASP A 208 1.00 10.03 -11.10
CA ASP A 208 0.81 9.60 -12.49
C ASP A 208 1.33 10.68 -13.45
N LEU A 209 2.57 10.52 -13.92
CA LEU A 209 3.25 11.48 -14.79
C LEU A 209 3.43 10.85 -16.19
N LYS A 210 3.15 11.63 -17.25
CA LYS A 210 3.13 11.18 -18.66
C LYS A 210 4.36 10.39 -19.12
N ASP A 211 5.54 10.69 -18.58
CA ASP A 211 6.81 10.06 -18.97
C ASP A 211 7.34 9.07 -17.92
N LYS A 212 6.49 8.64 -16.99
CA LYS A 212 6.89 7.84 -15.83
C LYS A 212 6.31 6.44 -15.89
N PHE A 213 7.17 5.48 -16.23
CA PHE A 213 6.91 4.03 -16.17
C PHE A 213 7.25 3.45 -14.80
N SER A 214 6.82 4.10 -13.72
CA SER A 214 7.11 3.66 -12.34
C SER A 214 5.92 2.98 -11.69
N GLU A 215 6.17 2.34 -10.55
CA GLU A 215 5.22 2.03 -9.48
C GLU A 215 4.10 3.09 -9.37
N ILE A 216 2.84 2.67 -9.49
CA ILE A 216 1.66 3.45 -9.10
C ILE A 216 1.08 2.71 -7.90
N LEU A 217 1.09 3.34 -6.73
CA LEU A 217 0.71 2.70 -5.47
C LEU A 217 -0.81 2.65 -5.30
N SER A 218 -1.34 1.49 -4.91
CA SER A 218 -2.77 1.31 -4.61
C SER A 218 -3.27 2.19 -3.45
N LEU A 219 -2.42 2.43 -2.44
CA LEU A 219 -2.67 3.31 -1.30
C LEU A 219 -1.78 4.56 -1.38
N ASN A 220 -1.72 5.18 -2.56
CA ASN A 220 -0.90 6.35 -2.79
C ASN A 220 -1.21 7.49 -1.81
N TYR A 221 -0.15 8.22 -1.45
CA TYR A 221 -0.15 9.31 -0.46
C TYR A 221 -0.42 8.89 1.00
N ILE A 222 -0.62 7.60 1.30
CA ILE A 222 -0.59 7.07 2.67
C ILE A 222 0.86 6.62 2.97
N PRO A 223 1.63 7.36 3.79
CA PRO A 223 3.06 7.12 4.02
C PRO A 223 3.29 5.97 5.02
N SER A 224 2.79 4.78 4.70
CA SER A 224 2.85 3.60 5.57
C SER A 224 4.29 3.17 5.88
N GLU A 225 5.24 3.39 4.96
CA GLU A 225 6.65 3.12 5.18
C GLU A 225 7.25 4.01 6.28
N ILE A 226 6.86 5.28 6.35
CA ILE A 226 7.35 6.21 7.38
C ILE A 226 6.84 5.77 8.74
N ARG A 227 5.54 5.46 8.84
CA ARG A 227 4.93 4.97 10.08
C ARG A 227 5.53 3.63 10.51
N LEU A 228 5.83 2.75 9.56
CA LEU A 228 6.45 1.47 9.85
C LEU A 228 7.90 1.64 10.34
N ILE A 229 8.69 2.53 9.73
CA ILE A 229 10.02 2.91 10.23
C ILE A 229 9.92 3.40 11.67
N GLU A 230 9.03 4.35 11.96
CA GLU A 230 8.82 4.89 13.32
C GLU A 230 8.48 3.78 14.32
N LYS A 231 7.58 2.86 13.94
CA LYS A 231 7.16 1.70 14.76
C LYS A 231 8.33 0.77 15.06
N ILE A 232 9.11 0.37 14.04
CA ILE A 232 10.25 -0.54 14.22
C ILE A 232 11.34 0.11 15.06
N ARG A 233 11.70 1.38 14.79
CA ARG A 233 12.71 2.13 15.55
C ARG A 233 12.32 2.28 17.01
N LYS A 234 11.07 2.67 17.28
CA LYS A 234 10.53 2.76 18.65
C LYS A 234 10.64 1.43 19.39
N GLY A 235 10.31 0.32 18.71
CA GLY A 235 10.44 -1.02 19.28
C GLY A 235 11.89 -1.46 19.56
N LYS A 236 12.89 -0.79 18.97
CA LYS A 236 14.32 -0.99 19.22
C LYS A 236 14.94 0.12 20.10
N GLU A 237 14.11 0.97 20.71
CA GLU A 237 14.55 2.11 21.52
C GLU A 237 15.46 3.10 20.77
N LEU A 238 15.35 3.13 19.44
CA LEU A 238 16.08 4.07 18.59
C LEU A 238 15.38 5.42 18.53
N VAL A 239 16.15 6.49 18.36
CA VAL A 239 15.61 7.85 18.24
C VAL A 239 14.75 7.97 16.98
N ASN A 240 13.53 8.47 17.11
CA ASN A 240 12.71 8.92 15.98
C ASN A 240 12.83 10.44 15.83
N VAL A 241 12.70 10.94 14.60
CA VAL A 241 12.72 12.37 14.29
C VAL A 241 11.42 12.76 13.60
N GLN A 242 10.90 13.93 13.96
CA GLN A 242 9.76 14.51 13.28
C GLN A 242 10.25 15.26 12.06
N VAL A 243 9.70 14.94 10.88
CA VAL A 243 10.08 15.56 9.62
C VAL A 243 9.00 16.54 9.18
N ASP A 244 9.39 17.77 8.87
CA ASP A 244 8.47 18.80 8.39
C ASP A 244 8.22 18.67 6.89
N HIS A 245 7.38 17.72 6.47
CA HIS A 245 7.11 17.44 5.05
C HIS A 245 5.61 17.53 4.70
N PRO A 246 5.21 18.11 3.56
CA PRO A 246 3.80 18.23 3.17
C PRO A 246 3.00 16.91 3.19
N LEU A 247 3.62 15.80 2.78
CA LEU A 247 3.01 14.45 2.86
C LEU A 247 2.53 14.12 4.28
N LEU A 248 3.38 14.39 5.28
CA LEU A 248 3.16 14.04 6.68
C LEU A 248 2.21 15.01 7.39
N LYS A 249 1.82 16.12 6.74
CA LYS A 249 0.86 17.11 7.25
C LYS A 249 -0.58 16.81 6.83
N THR A 250 -0.80 15.79 5.99
CA THR A 250 -2.14 15.42 5.54
C THR A 250 -2.79 14.43 6.50
N GLN A 251 -4.13 14.42 6.54
CA GLN A 251 -4.88 13.40 7.31
C GLN A 251 -4.59 11.96 6.87
N LEU A 252 -4.08 11.75 5.64
CA LEU A 252 -3.66 10.43 5.16
C LEU A 252 -2.42 9.91 5.89
N ALA A 253 -1.61 10.80 6.48
CA ALA A 253 -0.48 10.42 7.32
C ALA A 253 -0.89 10.03 8.74
N ASP A 254 -2.11 10.36 9.16
CA ASP A 254 -2.66 10.03 10.49
C ASP A 254 -3.25 8.62 10.50
N ILE A 255 -2.40 7.64 10.17
CA ILE A 255 -2.77 6.23 10.16
C ILE A 255 -3.17 5.80 11.58
N PRO A 256 -4.39 5.28 11.78
CA PRO A 256 -4.86 4.83 13.09
C PRO A 256 -3.98 3.70 13.66
N ASP A 257 -3.79 3.67 14.98
CA ASP A 257 -3.03 2.61 15.67
C ASP A 257 -3.66 1.22 15.49
N HIS A 258 -4.97 1.18 15.26
CA HIS A 258 -5.75 -0.03 15.04
C HIS A 258 -6.65 0.12 13.82
N LYS A 259 -6.84 -0.98 13.09
CA LYS A 259 -7.79 -1.01 11.96
C LYS A 259 -9.20 -0.68 12.42
N TYR A 260 -9.97 -0.03 11.56
CA TYR A 260 -11.39 0.15 11.79
C TYR A 260 -12.11 -1.15 11.45
N GLU A 261 -13.07 -1.56 12.26
CA GLU A 261 -13.78 -2.82 12.01
C GLU A 261 -14.60 -2.77 10.71
N TRP A 262 -14.48 -3.85 9.93
CA TRP A 262 -15.33 -4.15 8.78
C TRP A 262 -15.83 -5.58 8.91
N ASP A 263 -17.15 -5.75 8.93
CA ASP A 263 -17.78 -7.05 9.12
C ASP A 263 -18.05 -7.72 7.76
N LEU A 264 -17.17 -8.66 7.37
CA LEU A 264 -17.32 -9.42 6.13
C LEU A 264 -18.62 -10.22 6.05
N SER A 265 -19.24 -10.57 7.19
CA SER A 265 -20.54 -11.27 7.20
C SER A 265 -21.68 -10.40 6.67
N LYS A 266 -21.50 -9.07 6.72
CA LYS A 266 -22.45 -8.06 6.23
C LYS A 266 -22.04 -7.43 4.90
N ASP A 267 -20.85 -7.75 4.40
CA ASP A 267 -20.34 -7.25 3.14
C ASP A 267 -21.04 -7.93 1.97
N GLU A 268 -21.94 -7.21 1.29
CA GLU A 268 -22.77 -7.76 0.22
C GLU A 268 -21.96 -8.43 -0.90
N ILE A 269 -20.88 -7.80 -1.35
CA ILE A 269 -20.04 -8.30 -2.45
C ILE A 269 -19.27 -9.54 -2.01
N TYR A 270 -18.66 -9.48 -0.83
CA TYR A 270 -17.95 -10.63 -0.28
C TYR A 270 -18.90 -11.81 -0.04
N GLN A 271 -20.08 -11.56 0.53
CA GLN A 271 -21.12 -12.59 0.72
C GLN A 271 -21.63 -13.15 -0.60
N PHE A 272 -21.73 -12.33 -1.65
CA PHE A 272 -22.11 -12.79 -2.98
C PHE A 272 -21.07 -13.73 -3.59
N LEU A 273 -19.78 -13.42 -3.41
CA LEU A 273 -18.65 -14.23 -3.84
C LEU A 273 -18.62 -15.59 -3.11
N ILE A 274 -18.53 -15.59 -1.78
CA ILE A 274 -18.28 -16.83 -1.01
C ILE A 274 -19.41 -17.86 -1.14
N ARG A 275 -20.65 -17.43 -1.43
CA ARG A 275 -21.77 -18.35 -1.70
C ARG A 275 -21.63 -19.12 -3.01
N ARG A 276 -20.69 -18.71 -3.86
CA ARG A 276 -20.46 -19.24 -5.21
C ARG A 276 -19.09 -19.90 -5.37
N GLU A 277 -18.22 -19.83 -4.38
CA GLU A 277 -17.01 -20.65 -4.29
C GLU A 277 -17.40 -22.11 -4.01
#